data_AF-E9GWW2-F1
#
_entry.id   AF-E9GWW2-F1
#
_cell.length_a   1.000
_cell.length_b   1.000
_cell.length_c   1.000
_cell.angle_alpha   90.00
_cell.angle_beta   90.00
_cell.angle_gamma   90.00
#
_symmetry.space_group_name_H-M   'P 1'
#
loop_
_entity.id
_entity.type
_entity.pdbx_description
1 polymer ?
#
loop_
_entity_poly.entity_id
_entity_poly.type
_entity_poly.pdbx_seq_one_letter_code
_entity_poly.pdbx_strand_id
1 'polypeptide(L)' 'KFKLIWNIDGIPLTKSGSSIFWPIIGRISNLKNADIIMAGLYAGCQKPSDINDYLKLFVDEFIELSTKGFYFNRK' A
#
# COMPACT_ATOMS: atom_id res chain seq x y z
N LYS A 1 -19.14 -8.26 2.59
CA LYS A 1 -18.31 -7.03 2.52
C LYS A 1 -16.85 -7.46 2.64
N PHE A 2 -15.97 -7.05 1.73
CA PHE A 2 -14.53 -7.36 1.81
C PHE A 2 -13.92 -6.70 3.04
N LYS A 3 -13.00 -7.40 3.70
CA LYS A 3 -12.18 -6.83 4.77
C LYS A 3 -10.77 -6.66 4.23
N LEU A 4 -10.38 -5.43 3.96
CA LEU A 4 -9.02 -5.08 3.54
C LEU A 4 -8.20 -4.67 4.76
N ILE A 5 -6.96 -5.13 4.81
CA ILE A 5 -5.96 -4.69 5.78
C ILE A 5 -4.77 -4.18 4.98
N TRP A 6 -4.22 -3.04 5.40
CA TRP A 6 -3.05 -2.39 4.79
C TRP A 6 -1.92 -2.29 5.81
N ASN A 7 -0.68 -2.39 5.35
CA ASN A 7 0.53 -2.10 6.12
C ASN A 7 1.43 -1.17 5.29
N ILE A 8 2.01 -0.17 5.97
CA ILE A 8 2.85 0.88 5.37
C ILE A 8 4.18 1.07 6.11
N ASP A 9 4.58 0.10 6.93
CA ASP A 9 5.69 0.29 7.84
C ASP A 9 7.04 0.20 7.13
N GLY A 10 7.96 1.06 7.58
CA GLY A 10 9.33 1.10 7.09
C GLY A 10 10.12 -0.17 7.43
N ILE A 11 10.63 -0.88 6.42
CA ILE A 11 11.49 -2.06 6.59
C ILE A 11 12.93 -1.68 6.17
N PRO A 12 13.94 -1.91 7.03
CA PRO A 12 15.34 -1.73 6.66
C PRO A 12 15.74 -2.64 5.49
N LEU A 13 16.34 -2.05 4.46
CA LEU A 13 16.76 -2.76 3.25
C LEU A 13 18.08 -3.49 3.42
N THR A 14 18.97 -2.94 4.25
CA THR A 14 20.31 -3.48 4.48
C THR A 14 20.62 -3.50 5.97
N LYS A 15 21.43 -4.47 6.41
CA LYS A 15 21.85 -4.59 7.82
C LYS A 15 22.78 -3.45 8.27
N SER A 16 23.42 -2.76 7.33
CA SER A 16 24.49 -1.78 7.58
C SER A 16 24.27 -0.41 6.92
N GLY A 17 23.20 -0.24 6.13
CA GLY A 17 22.93 0.99 5.37
C GLY A 17 21.66 1.69 5.82
N SER A 18 21.60 3.00 5.54
CA SER A 18 20.48 3.90 5.84
C SER A 18 19.25 3.70 4.95
N SER A 19 19.32 2.78 3.97
CA SER A 19 18.23 2.50 3.03
C SER A 19 17.01 1.87 3.73
N ILE A 20 15.83 2.43 3.49
CA ILE A 20 14.55 1.99 4.04
C ILE A 20 13.54 1.81 2.90
N PHE A 21 12.77 0.73 2.95
CA PHE A 21 11.56 0.57 2.15
C PHE A 21 10.33 0.95 2.95
N TRP A 22 9.41 1.69 2.34
CA TRP A 22 8.06 1.91 2.86
C TRP A 22 7.08 1.35 1.83
N PRO A 23 6.77 0.05 1.85
CA PRO A 23 5.79 -0.53 0.94
C PRO A 23 4.37 -0.17 1.37
N ILE A 24 3.47 0.14 0.43
CA ILE A 24 2.03 0.13 0.68
C ILE A 24 1.53 -1.24 0.23
N ILE A 25 1.34 -2.14 1.18
CA ILE A 25 0.88 -3.51 0.92
C ILE A 25 -0.43 -3.79 1.63
N GLY A 26 -1.27 -4.62 1.01
CA GLY A 26 -2.54 -5.00 1.58
C GLY A 26 -2.95 -6.41 1.25
N ARG A 27 -4.01 -6.89 1.89
CA ARG A 27 -4.64 -8.18 1.59
C ARG A 27 -6.11 -8.20 1.96
N ILE A 28 -6.85 -9.12 1.33
CA ILE A 28 -8.23 -9.42 1.71
C ILE A 28 -8.21 -10.38 2.91
N SER A 29 -8.41 -9.86 4.12
CA SER A 29 -8.22 -10.60 5.37
C SER A 29 -9.28 -11.68 5.62
N ASN A 30 -10.44 -11.57 4.98
CA ASN A 30 -11.51 -12.56 5.06
C ASN A 30 -11.47 -13.61 3.93
N LEU A 31 -10.43 -13.62 3.10
CA LEU A 31 -10.19 -14.64 2.08
C LEU A 31 -8.97 -15.48 2.47
N LYS A 32 -9.15 -16.80 2.58
CA LYS A 32 -8.02 -17.71 2.84
C LYS A 32 -7.08 -17.70 1.64
N ASN A 33 -5.77 -17.70 1.92
CA ASN A 33 -4.72 -17.67 0.91
C ASN A 33 -4.83 -16.47 -0.04
N ALA A 34 -5.34 -15.33 0.44
CA ALA A 34 -5.32 -14.10 -0.33
C ALA A 34 -3.86 -13.66 -0.56
N ASP A 35 -3.54 -13.37 -1.82
CA ASP A 35 -2.25 -12.81 -2.19
C ASP A 35 -2.04 -11.43 -1.58
N ILE A 36 -0.77 -11.07 -1.38
CA ILE A 36 -0.38 -9.72 -1.01
C ILE A 36 -0.51 -8.82 -2.24
N ILE A 37 -1.22 -7.72 -2.08
CA ILE A 37 -1.36 -6.65 -3.06
C ILE A 37 -0.31 -5.60 -2.72
N MET A 38 0.55 -5.26 -3.67
CA MET A 38 1.43 -4.10 -3.57
C MET A 38 0.78 -2.94 -4.30
N ALA A 39 0.41 -1.89 -3.56
CA ALA A 39 -0.18 -0.67 -4.12
C ALA A 39 0.85 0.45 -4.33
N GLY A 40 1.99 0.39 -3.63
CA GLY A 40 3.05 1.37 -3.76
C GLY A 40 4.33 0.94 -3.08
N LEU A 41 5.45 1.58 -3.44
CA LEU A 41 6.74 1.34 -2.82
C LEU A 41 7.57 2.63 -2.86
N TYR A 42 7.98 3.08 -1.68
CA TYR A 42 9.04 4.07 -1.55
C TYR A 42 10.35 3.39 -1.13
N ALA A 43 11.46 3.84 -1.73
CA ALA A 43 12.81 3.39 -1.44
C ALA A 43 13.73 4.61 -1.32
N GLY A 44 14.41 4.75 -0.19
CA GLY A 44 15.33 5.87 0.00
C GLY A 44 16.25 5.67 1.21
N CYS A 45 17.24 6.53 1.35
CA CYS A 45 18.19 6.50 2.47
C CYS A 45 17.60 7.05 3.79
N GLN A 46 16.38 7.57 3.75
CA GLN A 46 15.65 8.12 4.89
C GLN A 46 14.15 7.91 4.65
N LYS A 47 13.34 8.11 5.70
CA LYS A 47 11.88 8.15 5.57
C LYS A 47 11.44 9.19 4.52
N PRO A 48 10.27 9.02 3.87
CA PRO A 48 9.71 10.07 3.04
C PRO A 48 9.69 11.40 3.80
N SER A 49 10.09 12.48 3.14
CA SER A 49 10.11 13.82 3.76
C SER A 49 8.72 14.30 4.13
N ASP A 50 7.72 13.92 3.33
CA ASP A 50 6.30 14.12 3.62
C ASP A 50 5.55 12.80 3.38
N ILE A 51 4.95 12.26 4.44
CA ILE A 51 4.17 11.02 4.37
C ILE A 51 2.83 11.22 3.67
N ASN A 52 2.25 12.43 3.76
CA ASN A 52 0.97 12.71 3.11
C ASN A 52 1.16 12.75 1.60
N ASP A 53 2.23 13.38 1.13
CA ASP A 53 2.57 13.39 -0.31
C ASP A 53 2.80 11.97 -0.82
N TYR A 54 3.56 11.16 -0.08
CA TYR A 54 3.77 9.76 -0.42
C TYR A 54 2.47 8.95 -0.52
N LEU A 55 1.56 9.11 0.44
CA LEU A 55 0.30 8.35 0.50
C LEU A 55 -0.80 8.92 -0.38
N LYS A 56 -0.65 10.15 -0.90
CA LYS A 56 -1.74 10.91 -1.51
C LYS A 56 -2.43 10.16 -2.65
N LEU A 57 -1.66 9.70 -3.63
CA LEU A 57 -2.19 9.00 -4.80
C LEU A 57 -2.94 7.72 -4.39
N PHE A 58 -2.38 6.95 -3.45
CA PHE A 58 -3.00 5.74 -2.94
C PHE A 58 -4.31 6.02 -2.22
N VAL A 59 -4.35 7.04 -1.34
CA VAL A 59 -5.55 7.39 -0.57
C VAL A 59 -6.66 7.90 -1.47
N ASP A 60 -6.32 8.78 -2.43
CA ASP A 60 -7.28 9.35 -3.37
C ASP A 60 -7.95 8.24 -4.21
N GLU A 61 -7.16 7.31 -4.77
CA GLU A 61 -7.68 6.15 -5.52
C GLU A 61 -8.47 5.19 -4.61
N PHE A 62 -7.97 4.91 -3.40
CA PHE A 62 -8.65 4.00 -2.48
C PHE A 62 -10.03 4.52 -2.05
N ILE A 63 -10.15 5.84 -1.84
CA ILE A 63 -11.44 6.49 -1.56
C ILE A 63 -12.36 6.37 -2.76
N GLU A 64 -11.86 6.63 -3.97
CA GLU A 64 -12.65 6.49 -5.19
C GLU A 64 -13.18 5.06 -5.36
N LEU A 65 -12.31 4.06 -5.25
CA LEU A 65 -12.69 2.63 -5.35
C LEU A 65 -13.65 2.21 -4.23
N SER A 66 -13.47 2.73 -3.02
CA SER A 66 -14.34 2.41 -1.88
C SER A 66 -15.73 3.03 -1.97
N THR A 67 -15.86 4.14 -2.70
CA THR A 67 -17.13 4.88 -2.84
C THR A 67 -17.87 4.54 -4.14
N LYS A 68 -17.15 4.42 -5.25
CA LYS A 68 -17.71 4.19 -6.58
C LYS A 68 -17.60 2.73 -7.03
N GLY A 69 -16.76 1.92 -6.39
CA GLY A 69 -16.45 0.57 -6.84
C GLY A 69 -15.53 0.58 -8.07
N PHE A 70 -15.48 -0.55 -8.77
CA PHE A 70 -14.75 -0.71 -10.03
C PHE A 70 -15.51 -1.65 -10.96
N TYR A 71 -15.23 -1.52 -12.26
CA TYR A 71 -15.75 -2.44 -13.26
C TYR A 71 -14.72 -3.52 -13.55
N PHE A 72 -15.14 -4.77 -13.57
CA PHE A 72 -14.31 -5.92 -13.91
C PHE A 72 -14.94 -6.66 -15.09
N ASN A 73 -14.18 -6.81 -16.18
CA ASN A 73 -14.68 -7.40 -17.44
C ASN A 73 -15.94 -6.71 -17.99
N ARG A 74 -16.00 -5.37 -17.90
CA ARG A 74 -17.16 -4.55 -18.30
C ARG A 74 -18.46 -4.89 -17.54
N LYS A 75 -18.33 -5.45 -16.33
CA LYS A 75 -19.43 -5.71 -15.40
C LYS A 75 -19.10 -5.12 -14.04
#